data_AF-A0A4Q5SF77-F1
#
_entry.id   AF-A0A4Q5SF77-F1
#
_cell.length_a   1.000
_cell.length_b   1.000
_cell.length_c   1.000
_cell.angle_alpha   90.00
_cell.angle_beta   90.00
_cell.angle_gamma   90.00
#
_symmetry.space_group_name_H-M   'P 1'
#
loop_
_entity.id
_entity.type
_entity.pdbx_description
1 polymer ?
#
loop_
_entity_poly.entity_id
_entity_poly.type
_entity_poly.pdbx_seq_one_letter_code
_entity_poly.pdbx_strand_id
1 'polypeptide(L)'
;MAAIGDPDDVLVRALIEKLLVRRGLAVPRAVLTYLSRRVERSYVGIHRIVDAIDEAALGRRSALSVARAREALARLHVIDESSMIG
;
A
#
# COMPACT_ATOMS: atom_id res chain seq x y z
N MET A 1 12.16 -20.75 -18.58
CA MET A 1 11.56 -19.39 -18.58
C MET A 1 10.98 -19.18 -17.19
N ALA A 2 11.56 -18.32 -16.36
CA ALA A 2 11.07 -18.10 -15.00
C ALA A 2 10.04 -16.96 -15.03
N ALA A 3 8.78 -17.27 -14.74
CA ALA A 3 7.75 -16.26 -14.54
C ALA A 3 7.74 -15.83 -13.07
N ILE A 4 7.60 -14.53 -12.82
CA ILE A 4 7.39 -14.01 -11.47
C ILE A 4 5.88 -14.09 -11.23
N GLY A 5 5.47 -15.00 -10.33
CA GLY A 5 4.08 -15.09 -9.89
C GLY A 5 3.70 -13.91 -9.00
N ASP A 6 2.40 -13.79 -8.68
CA ASP A 6 1.93 -12.77 -7.77
C ASP A 6 2.57 -12.90 -6.38
N PRO A 7 2.80 -11.76 -5.68
CA PRO A 7 3.44 -11.79 -4.38
C PRO A 7 2.52 -12.42 -3.33
N ASP A 8 3.08 -13.32 -2.52
CA ASP A 8 2.40 -13.79 -1.32
C ASP A 8 2.23 -12.67 -0.28
N ASP A 9 1.41 -12.91 0.75
CA ASP A 9 1.12 -11.90 1.77
C ASP A 9 2.38 -11.41 2.53
N VAL A 10 3.41 -12.24 2.66
CA VAL A 10 4.69 -11.85 3.30
C VAL A 10 5.44 -10.88 2.39
N LEU A 11 5.53 -11.20 1.10
CA LEU A 11 6.19 -10.38 0.11
C LEU A 11 5.44 -9.06 -0.13
N VAL A 12 4.11 -9.08 -0.17
CA VAL A 12 3.27 -7.86 -0.22
C VAL A 12 3.63 -6.89 0.90
N ARG A 13 3.67 -7.38 2.14
CA ARG A 13 4.02 -6.56 3.32
C ARG A 13 5.44 -6.00 3.21
N ALA A 14 6.40 -6.84 2.85
CA ALA A 14 7.80 -6.42 2.70
C ALA A 14 7.98 -5.38 1.59
N LEU A 15 7.27 -5.52 0.47
CA LEU A 15 7.32 -4.57 -0.64
C LEU A 15 6.70 -3.22 -0.25
N ILE A 16 5.52 -3.21 0.38
CA ILE A 16 4.89 -1.97 0.86
C ILE A 16 5.82 -1.23 1.83
N GLU A 17 6.37 -1.95 2.82
CA GLU A 17 7.29 -1.38 3.80
C GLU A 17 8.51 -0.77 3.11
N LYS A 18 9.19 -1.56 2.27
CA LYS A 18 10.39 -1.13 1.55
C LYS A 18 10.14 0.10 0.69
N LEU A 19 9.02 0.13 -0.04
CA LEU A 19 8.70 1.22 -0.96
C LEU A 19 8.34 2.52 -0.23
N LEU A 20 7.62 2.44 0.89
CA LEU A 20 7.30 3.61 1.72
C LEU A 20 8.53 4.13 2.48
N VAL A 21 9.38 3.25 3.00
CA VAL A 21 10.64 3.64 3.65
C VAL A 21 11.56 4.36 2.66
N ARG A 22 11.62 3.92 1.41
CA ARG A 22 12.38 4.61 0.34
C ARG A 22 11.92 6.05 0.10
N ARG A 23 10.68 6.40 0.44
CA ARG A 23 10.12 7.76 0.37
C ARG A 23 10.34 8.56 1.66
N GLY A 24 11.04 7.99 2.65
CA GLY A 24 11.30 8.63 3.94
C GLY A 24 10.12 8.56 4.92
N LEU A 25 9.15 7.67 4.69
CA LEU A 25 8.01 7.46 5.57
C LEU A 25 8.33 6.34 6.57
N ALA A 26 8.22 6.63 7.86
CA ALA A 26 8.21 5.59 8.88
C ALA A 26 6.86 4.87 8.86
N VAL A 27 6.88 3.54 8.73
CA VAL A 27 5.68 2.71 8.56
C VAL A 27 5.45 1.86 9.82
N PRO A 28 4.49 2.22 10.69
CA PRO A 28 4.15 1.38 11.83
C PRO A 28 3.52 0.06 11.37
N ARG A 29 3.78 -1.01 12.12
CA ARG A 29 3.23 -2.36 11.85
C ARG A 29 1.71 -2.40 11.70
N ALA A 30 0.99 -1.56 12.44
CA ALA A 30 -0.46 -1.44 12.34
C ALA A 30 -0.90 -0.94 10.96
N VAL A 31 -0.17 0.01 10.37
CA VAL A 31 -0.43 0.51 9.02
C VAL A 31 -0.12 -0.55 7.98
N LEU A 32 1.02 -1.24 8.12
CA LEU A 32 1.39 -2.34 7.23
C LEU A 32 0.34 -3.46 7.22
N THR A 33 -0.17 -3.82 8.40
CA THR A 33 -1.26 -4.79 8.57
C THR A 33 -2.56 -4.30 7.93
N TYR A 34 -2.87 -3.02 8.07
CA TYR A 34 -4.06 -2.42 7.47
C TYR A 34 -4.01 -2.40 5.94
N LEU A 35 -2.87 -2.01 5.36
CA LEU A 35 -2.65 -1.92 3.90
C LEU A 35 -2.61 -3.30 3.24
N SER A 36 -1.88 -4.26 3.82
CA SER A 36 -1.77 -5.62 3.26
C SER A 36 -3.09 -6.37 3.16
N ARG A 37 -4.11 -6.01 3.95
CA ARG A 37 -5.46 -6.60 3.85
C ARG A 37 -6.35 -5.97 2.77
N ARG A 38 -5.93 -4.84 2.20
CA ARG A 38 -6.74 -4.01 1.27
C ARG A 38 -6.10 -3.83 -0.09
N VAL A 39 -4.82 -4.16 -0.20
CA VAL A 39 -4.09 -4.14 -1.45
C VAL A 39 -4.48 -5.35 -2.30
N GLU A 40 -4.64 -5.12 -3.60
CA GLU A 40 -4.65 -6.21 -4.57
C GLU A 40 -3.29 -6.92 -4.51
N ARG A 41 -3.28 -8.26 -4.49
CA ARG A 41 -2.05 -9.05 -4.43
C ARG A 41 -1.35 -9.07 -5.79
N SER A 42 -1.03 -7.89 -6.31
CA SER A 42 -0.31 -7.67 -7.56
C SER A 42 0.74 -6.59 -7.35
N TYR A 43 1.83 -6.65 -8.12
CA TYR A 43 2.87 -5.63 -8.06
C TYR A 43 2.32 -4.24 -8.39
N VAL A 44 1.38 -4.15 -9.35
CA VAL A 44 0.73 -2.90 -9.74
C VAL A 44 -0.13 -2.33 -8.61
N GLY A 45 -0.92 -3.17 -7.93
CA GLY A 45 -1.73 -2.77 -6.78
C GLY A 45 -0.88 -2.21 -5.63
N ILE A 46 0.25 -2.87 -5.35
CA ILE A 46 1.22 -2.39 -4.35
C ILE A 46 1.73 -1.00 -4.73
N HIS A 47 2.19 -0.80 -5.96
CA HIS A 47 2.70 0.50 -6.42
C HIS A 47 1.64 1.60 -6.32
N ARG A 48 0.41 1.34 -6.78
CA ARG A 48 -0.71 2.31 -6.71
C ARG A 48 -1.00 2.80 -5.30
N ILE A 49 -1.08 1.89 -4.33
CA ILE A 49 -1.35 2.28 -2.93
C ILE A 49 -0.19 3.08 -2.35
N VAL A 50 1.04 2.68 -2.64
CA VAL A 50 2.22 3.38 -2.15
C VAL A 50 2.30 4.79 -2.73
N ASP A 51 2.04 4.97 -4.01
CA ASP A 51 2.01 6.29 -4.67
C ASP A 51 0.92 7.18 -4.06
N ALA A 52 -0.28 6.64 -3.84
CA ALA A 52 -1.37 7.37 -3.18
C ALA A 52 -1.00 7.83 -1.76
N ILE A 53 -0.32 6.99 -1.00
CA ILE A 53 0.15 7.33 0.35
C ILE A 53 1.23 8.41 0.30
N ASP A 54 2.16 8.32 -0.64
CA ASP A 54 3.24 9.29 -0.84
C ASP A 54 2.68 10.67 -1.18
N GLU A 55 1.74 10.73 -2.14
CA GLU A 55 1.04 11.96 -2.51
C GLU A 55 0.27 12.55 -1.31
N ALA A 56 -0.44 11.71 -0.54
CA ALA A 56 -1.14 12.14 0.66
C ALA A 56 -0.21 12.55 1.83
N ALA A 57 1.08 12.19 1.74
CA ALA A 57 2.13 12.56 2.68
C ALA A 57 2.93 13.80 2.23
N LEU A 58 2.70 14.31 1.02
CA LEU A 58 3.38 15.51 0.48
C LEU A 58 3.35 16.65 1.51
N GLY A 59 4.54 17.11 1.88
CA GLY A 59 4.76 18.21 2.83
C GLY A 59 4.96 17.80 4.30
N ARG A 60 4.87 16.51 4.67
CA ARG A 60 5.12 16.05 6.05
C ARG A 60 5.97 14.78 6.10
N ARG A 61 7.25 14.90 6.49
CA ARG A 61 8.12 13.76 6.87
C ARG A 61 7.76 13.24 8.27
N SER A 62 6.52 12.81 8.46
CA SER A 62 6.04 12.26 9.73
C SER A 62 5.68 10.79 9.62
N ALA A 63 5.71 10.07 10.74
CA ALA A 63 5.26 8.69 10.81
C ALA A 63 3.84 8.53 10.25
N LEU A 64 3.66 7.49 9.42
CA LEU A 64 2.36 7.19 8.83
C LEU A 64 1.41 6.64 9.90
N SER A 65 0.14 7.04 9.88
CA SER A 65 -0.89 6.50 10.77
C SER A 65 -1.99 5.80 9.96
N VAL A 66 -2.75 4.92 10.61
CA VAL A 66 -3.87 4.21 9.94
C VAL A 66 -4.91 5.20 9.41
N ALA A 67 -5.15 6.30 10.14
CA ALA A 67 -6.06 7.35 9.70
C ALA A 67 -5.60 8.02 8.40
N ARG A 68 -4.29 8.32 8.28
CA ARG A 68 -3.72 8.90 7.04
C ARG A 68 -3.73 7.92 5.88
N ALA A 69 -3.39 6.66 6.15
CA ALA A 69 -3.47 5.59 5.15
C ALA A 69 -4.90 5.44 4.62
N ARG A 70 -5.91 5.47 5.50
CA ARG A 70 -7.33 5.44 5.13
C ARG A 70 -7.73 6.65 4.28
N GLU A 71 -7.29 7.85 4.66
CA GLU A 71 -7.56 9.09 3.91
C GLU A 71 -6.96 9.02 2.50
N ALA A 72 -5.73 8.52 2.36
CA ALA A 72 -5.08 8.31 1.07
C ALA A 72 -5.86 7.32 0.18
N LEU A 73 -6.28 6.18 0.73
CA LEU A 73 -7.08 5.18 0.01
C LEU A 73 -8.47 5.72 -0.40
N ALA A 74 -9.10 6.54 0.45
CA ALA A 74 -10.38 7.16 0.15
C ALA A 74 -10.29 8.14 -1.02
N ARG A 75 -9.18 8.90 -1.14
CA ARG A 75 -8.93 9.80 -2.28
C ARG A 75 -8.74 9.04 -3.59
N LEU A 76 -8.20 7.83 -3.53
CA LEU A 76 -7.93 7.00 -4.70
C LEU A 76 -9.16 6.22 -5.20
N HIS A 77 -10.33 6.35 -4.56
CA HIS A 77 -11.49 5.45 -4.76
C HIS A 77 -11.13 3.95 -4.68
N VAL A 78 -10.06 3.57 -3.94
CA VAL A 78 -9.71 2.15 -3.69
C VAL A 78 -10.58 1.60 -2.55
N ILE A 79 -11.87 1.92 -2.60
CA ILE A 79 -12.90 1.26 -1.81
C ILE A 79 -13.50 0.21 -2.75
N ASP A 80 -12.88 -0.97 -2.73
CA ASP A 80 -13.44 -2.25 -3.20
C ASP A 80 -14.26 -2.21 -4.51
N GLU A 81 -13.58 -2.26 -5.67
CA GLU A 81 -14.19 -2.77 -6.91
C GLU A 81 -13.69 -4.19 -7.29
N SER A 82 -12.89 -4.84 -6.43
CA SER A 82 -12.47 -6.23 -6.69
C SER A 82 -13.47 -7.30 -6.23
N SER A 83 -14.65 -6.91 -5.72
CA SER A 83 -15.80 -7.83 -5.56
C SER A 83 -16.68 -7.96 -6.83
N MET A 84 -16.29 -7.40 -7.97
CA MET A 84 -17.02 -7.63 -9.25
C MET A 84 -16.07 -7.96 -10.41
N ILE A 85 -15.48 -9.15 -10.34
CA ILE A 85 -15.33 -10.13 -11.43
C ILE A 85 -15.03 -11.44 -10.70
N GLY A 86 -15.93 -12.42 -10.66
CA GLY A 86 -16.21 -13.27 -11.81
C GLY A 86 -15.19 -14.40 -11.81
#